data_AF-A0A443RF62-F1
#
_entry.id   AF-A0A443RF62-F1
#
_cell.length_a   1.000
_cell.length_b   1.000
_cell.length_c   1.000
_cell.angle_alpha   90.00
_cell.angle_beta   90.00
_cell.angle_gamma   90.00
#
_symmetry.space_group_name_H-M   'P 1'
#
loop_
_entity.id
_entity.type
_entity.pdbx_description
1 polymer ?
#
loop_
_entity_poly.entity_id
_entity_poly.type
_entity_poly.pdbx_seq_one_letter_code
_entity_poly.pdbx_strand_id
1 'polypeptide(L)'
;MSGFSSAFSQDKRRLILGAPGFYQWRGAVVTYFLEGFKRHTNPEMIQYSQTVDTDSYLGYSLASGYFDDSGKEQVVAGAPKDSFYRGSVYIFPIEARFGENLFTVVKVYHGTQFGEYFGSALITPDVNNDKLNDLIVGAPLYSPPSREADDCGRIYVYISNGNTFNEPQIIAGPNKPNARFGSALCNLEDINMDGFKDIAVGAPYEDENKGAVYIYHGKRNGLIDRYVQVE
;
A
#
# COMPACT_ATOMS: atom_id res chain seq x y z
N MET A 1 15.80 9.23 -7.76
CA MET A 1 14.42 9.78 -7.79
C MET A 1 13.85 9.71 -6.39
N SER A 2 14.22 10.65 -5.51
CA SER A 2 13.60 10.74 -4.17
C SER A 2 12.32 11.56 -4.27
N GLY A 3 11.26 11.15 -3.57
CA GLY A 3 9.92 11.75 -3.67
C GLY A 3 9.08 11.20 -4.82
N PHE A 4 9.38 9.98 -5.30
CA PHE A 4 8.53 9.29 -6.28
C PHE A 4 7.15 8.98 -5.69
N SER A 5 7.13 8.64 -4.40
CA SER A 5 5.94 8.59 -3.56
C SER A 5 6.21 9.37 -2.27
N SER A 6 5.13 9.82 -1.62
CA SER A 6 5.21 10.52 -0.35
C SER A 6 4.00 10.23 0.52
N ALA A 7 4.21 10.13 1.82
CA ALA A 7 3.15 10.04 2.82
C ALA A 7 3.51 10.92 4.03
N PHE A 8 2.50 11.27 4.82
CA PHE A 8 2.72 11.85 6.15
C PHE A 8 2.51 10.78 7.21
N SER A 9 3.17 10.95 8.35
CA SER A 9 2.71 10.27 9.56
C SER A 9 1.29 10.70 9.93
N GLN A 10 0.55 9.84 10.62
CA GLN A 10 -0.81 10.10 11.10
C GLN A 10 -0.84 11.31 12.04
N ASP A 11 0.21 11.52 12.84
CA ASP A 11 0.39 12.71 13.69
C ASP A 11 0.85 13.97 12.91
N LYS A 12 1.12 13.84 11.60
CA LYS A 12 1.60 14.88 10.68
C LYS A 12 2.95 15.51 11.07
N ARG A 13 3.73 14.87 11.94
CA ARG A 13 5.06 15.34 12.36
C ARG A 13 6.20 14.81 11.50
N ARG A 14 5.95 13.81 10.64
CA ARG A 14 6.95 13.23 9.75
C ARG A 14 6.47 13.26 8.30
N LEU A 15 7.37 13.65 7.40
CA LEU A 15 7.25 13.42 5.96
C LEU A 15 8.04 12.16 5.61
N ILE A 16 7.39 11.25 4.89
CA ILE A 16 7.96 9.97 4.44
C ILE A 16 8.09 10.06 2.91
N LEU A 17 9.27 9.78 2.37
CA LEU A 17 9.56 9.86 0.93
C LEU A 17 10.10 8.53 0.41
N GLY A 18 9.57 8.11 -0.74
CA GLY A 18 9.99 6.91 -1.44
C GLY A 18 11.02 7.23 -2.52
N ALA A 19 12.03 6.37 -2.66
CA ALA A 19 13.12 6.55 -3.60
C ALA A 19 13.47 5.24 -4.34
N PRO A 20 12.58 4.71 -5.21
CA PRO A 20 12.71 3.39 -5.82
C PRO A 20 13.98 3.21 -6.69
N GLY A 21 14.54 4.28 -7.23
CA GLY A 21 15.77 4.24 -8.03
C GLY A 21 17.08 4.20 -7.22
N PHE A 22 17.03 4.17 -5.90
CA PHE A 22 18.23 4.17 -5.06
C PHE A 22 18.93 2.79 -5.08
N TYR A 23 20.28 2.81 -5.08
CA TYR A 23 21.16 1.63 -5.00
C TYR A 23 20.75 0.48 -5.93
N GLN A 24 21.09 0.59 -7.21
CA GLN A 24 20.75 -0.41 -8.24
C GLN A 24 19.25 -0.77 -8.21
N TRP A 25 18.41 0.26 -8.11
CA TRP A 25 16.95 0.12 -8.06
C TRP A 25 16.41 -0.79 -6.96
N ARG A 26 17.20 -1.06 -5.91
CA ARG A 26 16.68 -1.65 -4.67
C ARG A 26 15.55 -0.79 -4.11
N GLY A 27 15.75 0.52 -4.15
CA GLY A 27 14.79 1.54 -3.73
C GLY A 27 14.84 1.81 -2.23
N ALA A 28 14.54 3.04 -1.79
CA ALA A 28 14.64 3.49 -0.39
C ALA A 28 13.35 4.09 0.16
N VAL A 29 13.28 4.20 1.49
CA VAL A 29 12.35 5.09 2.18
C VAL A 29 13.17 6.06 3.03
N VAL A 30 12.74 7.32 3.11
CA VAL A 30 13.43 8.38 3.87
C VAL A 30 12.41 9.13 4.68
N THR A 31 12.71 9.41 5.95
CA THR A 31 11.81 10.15 6.84
C THR A 31 12.43 11.49 7.26
N TYR A 32 11.56 12.49 7.42
CA TYR A 32 11.95 13.83 7.85
C TYR A 32 11.03 14.28 8.97
N PHE A 33 11.59 14.71 10.09
CA PHE A 33 10.83 15.31 11.17
C PHE A 33 10.53 16.79 10.89
N LEU A 34 9.28 17.17 11.05
CA LEU A 34 8.76 18.50 10.77
C LEU A 34 8.61 19.28 12.08
N GLU A 35 9.71 19.81 12.61
CA GLU A 35 9.65 20.78 13.72
C GLU A 35 9.55 22.21 13.19
N GLY A 36 8.36 22.82 13.32
CA GLY A 36 8.17 24.27 13.19
C GLY A 36 8.65 24.91 11.88
N PHE A 37 8.54 24.22 10.74
CA PHE A 37 9.08 24.64 9.43
C PHE A 37 10.58 24.98 9.41
N LYS A 38 11.32 24.76 10.50
CA LYS A 38 12.76 24.82 10.50
C LYS A 38 13.23 23.49 9.94
N ARG A 39 13.71 23.53 8.69
CA ARG A 39 14.40 22.40 8.06
C ARG A 39 15.49 21.91 9.02
N HIS A 40 15.24 20.84 9.74
CA HIS A 40 16.34 20.00 10.23
C HIS A 40 17.03 19.48 8.98
N THR A 41 18.27 19.92 8.76
CA THR A 41 18.99 19.76 7.49
C THR A 41 19.52 18.36 7.24
N ASN A 42 19.31 17.42 8.16
CA ASN A 42 19.79 16.05 8.06
C ASN A 42 18.61 15.09 7.87
N PRO A 43 18.37 14.58 6.65
CA PRO A 43 17.44 13.49 6.42
C PRO A 43 17.82 12.28 7.28
N GLU A 44 16.86 11.64 7.91
CA GLU A 44 17.04 10.27 8.36
C GLU A 44 16.87 9.36 7.13
N MET A 45 18.00 9.05 6.46
CA MET A 45 17.99 8.02 5.43
C MET A 45 17.87 6.66 6.10
N ILE A 46 16.80 5.94 5.76
CA ILE A 46 16.63 4.56 6.20
C ILE A 46 17.60 3.70 5.42
N GLN A 47 18.63 3.21 6.11
CA GLN A 47 19.60 2.28 5.55
C GLN A 47 19.12 0.85 5.79
N TYR A 48 19.11 0.07 4.71
CA TYR A 48 18.43 -1.21 4.60
C TYR A 48 18.87 -2.27 5.63
N SER A 49 17.89 -3.02 6.11
CA SER A 49 18.06 -4.44 6.41
C SER A 49 18.49 -5.16 5.12
N GLN A 50 19.43 -6.12 5.17
CA GLN A 50 19.93 -6.89 4.01
C GLN A 50 18.86 -7.75 3.29
N THR A 51 17.58 -7.53 3.56
CA THR A 51 16.42 -8.35 3.17
C THR A 51 15.71 -7.89 1.89
N VAL A 52 16.17 -6.83 1.23
CA VAL A 52 15.58 -6.33 -0.04
C VAL A 52 16.61 -6.47 -1.15
N ASP A 53 16.24 -7.19 -2.20
CA ASP A 53 17.10 -7.40 -3.36
C ASP A 53 17.25 -6.12 -4.19
N THR A 54 18.24 -6.11 -5.08
CA THR A 54 18.32 -5.07 -6.11
C THR A 54 17.15 -5.18 -7.07
N ASP A 55 16.84 -4.11 -7.80
CA ASP A 55 15.72 -4.07 -8.75
C ASP A 55 14.30 -4.22 -8.17
N SER A 56 14.13 -4.23 -6.85
CA SER A 56 12.86 -4.40 -6.13
C SER A 56 11.93 -3.16 -6.13
N TYR A 57 12.48 -1.97 -6.34
CA TYR A 57 11.75 -0.68 -6.34
C TYR A 57 11.08 -0.34 -4.99
N LEU A 58 11.72 -0.63 -3.85
CA LEU A 58 11.18 -0.25 -2.54
C LEU A 58 10.92 1.27 -2.46
N GLY A 59 9.77 1.63 -1.87
CA GLY A 59 9.31 3.01 -1.81
C GLY A 59 8.62 3.47 -3.10
N TYR A 60 8.21 2.53 -3.96
CA TYR A 60 7.37 2.85 -5.12
C TYR A 60 6.05 3.50 -4.70
N SER A 61 5.46 2.98 -3.62
CA SER A 61 4.27 3.49 -2.95
C SER A 61 4.51 3.52 -1.44
N LEU A 62 3.80 4.39 -0.74
CA LEU A 62 3.95 4.59 0.70
C LEU A 62 2.60 4.82 1.36
N ALA A 63 2.46 4.28 2.58
CA ALA A 63 1.39 4.60 3.51
C ALA A 63 1.90 4.49 4.95
N SER A 64 1.11 4.94 5.92
CA SER A 64 1.42 4.85 7.34
C SER A 64 0.17 4.50 8.14
N GLY A 65 0.33 3.86 9.29
CA GLY A 65 -0.80 3.49 10.14
C GLY A 65 -0.38 2.75 11.41
N TYR A 66 -1.37 2.48 12.25
CA TYR A 66 -1.26 1.69 13.47
C TYR A 66 -1.86 0.31 13.20
N PHE A 67 -1.02 -0.68 12.93
CA PHE A 67 -1.47 -2.02 12.52
C PHE A 67 -1.39 -3.04 13.67
N ASP A 68 -0.95 -2.65 14.86
CA ASP A 68 -0.84 -3.55 16.00
C ASP A 68 -1.08 -2.82 17.34
N ASP A 69 -1.26 -3.61 18.40
CA ASP A 69 -1.60 -3.14 19.74
C ASP A 69 -0.43 -2.42 20.45
N SER A 70 0.73 -2.30 19.79
CA SER A 70 1.87 -1.57 20.37
C SER A 70 1.62 -0.07 20.49
N GLY A 71 0.63 0.45 19.76
CA GLY A 71 0.36 1.89 19.65
C GLY A 71 1.44 2.67 18.92
N LYS A 72 2.39 1.97 18.27
CA LYS A 72 3.45 2.58 17.47
C LYS A 72 3.03 2.66 16.02
N GLU A 73 3.21 3.84 15.44
CA GLU A 73 2.96 4.02 14.02
C GLU A 73 4.02 3.30 13.19
N GLN A 74 3.58 2.69 12.10
CA GLN A 74 4.40 1.94 11.16
C GLN A 74 4.23 2.52 9.75
N VAL A 75 5.29 2.37 8.95
CA VAL A 75 5.31 2.72 7.54
C VAL A 75 5.14 1.45 6.73
N VAL A 76 4.34 1.53 5.68
CA VAL A 76 4.19 0.50 4.65
C VAL A 76 4.82 1.02 3.37
N ALA A 77 5.71 0.22 2.77
CA ALA A 77 6.39 0.57 1.54
C ALA A 77 6.25 -0.53 0.50
N GLY A 78 5.76 -0.17 -0.68
CA GLY A 78 5.65 -1.07 -1.81
C GLY A 78 6.98 -1.27 -2.54
N ALA A 79 7.22 -2.50 -2.96
CA ALA A 79 8.36 -2.95 -3.77
C ALA A 79 7.84 -3.87 -4.90
N PRO A 80 7.19 -3.33 -5.94
CA PRO A 80 6.39 -4.12 -6.87
C PRO A 80 7.19 -5.05 -7.80
N LYS A 81 8.52 -4.95 -7.82
CA LYS A 81 9.41 -5.84 -8.58
C LYS A 81 10.12 -6.88 -7.72
N ASP A 82 9.94 -6.82 -6.40
CA ASP A 82 10.52 -7.77 -5.47
C ASP A 82 9.95 -9.19 -5.62
N SER A 83 10.56 -10.17 -4.94
CA SER A 83 10.05 -11.55 -4.85
C SER A 83 9.79 -12.17 -6.23
N PHE A 84 10.83 -12.17 -7.09
CA PHE A 84 10.76 -12.64 -8.47
C PHE A 84 9.62 -11.99 -9.27
N TYR A 85 9.48 -10.65 -9.20
CA TYR A 85 8.45 -9.87 -9.88
C TYR A 85 7.01 -10.17 -9.47
N ARG A 86 6.78 -10.89 -8.36
CA ARG A 86 5.44 -10.99 -7.76
C ARG A 86 5.06 -9.71 -7.03
N GLY A 87 6.06 -8.96 -6.57
CA GLY A 87 5.90 -7.75 -5.78
C GLY A 87 5.79 -8.04 -4.29
N SER A 88 6.18 -7.06 -3.49
CA SER A 88 6.16 -7.13 -2.02
C SER A 88 5.69 -5.82 -1.40
N VAL A 89 5.19 -5.90 -0.18
CA VAL A 89 5.02 -4.75 0.73
C VAL A 89 5.78 -4.99 2.02
N TYR A 90 6.55 -4.00 2.44
CA TYR A 90 7.39 -4.02 3.64
C TYR A 90 6.79 -3.13 4.71
N ILE A 91 6.77 -3.63 5.95
CA ILE A 91 6.25 -2.89 7.10
C ILE A 91 7.34 -2.75 8.15
N PHE A 92 7.56 -1.53 8.61
CA PHE A 92 8.56 -1.21 9.63
C PHE A 92 8.07 -0.05 10.52
N PRO A 93 8.49 0.04 11.80
CA PRO A 93 8.12 1.12 12.70
C PRO A 93 8.56 2.47 12.13
N ILE A 94 7.85 3.58 12.40
CA ILE A 94 8.27 4.90 11.92
C ILE A 94 9.40 5.52 12.77
N GLU A 95 9.57 5.04 13.99
CA GLU A 95 10.56 5.53 14.94
C GLU A 95 11.93 4.88 14.69
N ALA A 96 12.84 5.58 14.00
CA ALA A 96 14.26 5.43 14.29
C ALA A 96 14.66 6.46 15.33
N ARG A 97 15.47 6.04 16.29
CA ARG A 97 16.20 6.93 17.18
C ARG A 97 17.55 7.23 16.54
N PHE A 98 17.97 8.49 16.61
CA PHE A 98 19.28 8.93 16.15
C PHE A 98 20.39 8.02 16.72
N GLY A 99 21.17 7.38 15.85
CA GLY A 99 22.27 6.50 16.25
C GLY A 99 21.92 5.02 16.47
N GLU A 100 20.63 4.64 16.43
CA GLU A 100 20.23 3.25 16.36
C GLU A 100 20.10 2.84 14.89
N ASN A 101 21.03 2.00 14.45
CA ASN A 101 20.95 1.38 13.14
C ASN A 101 19.76 0.40 13.14
N LEU A 102 18.91 0.58 12.13
CA LEU A 102 18.01 -0.39 11.51
C LEU A 102 16.58 -0.39 12.06
N PHE A 103 15.75 0.35 11.34
CA PHE A 103 14.39 -0.08 11.01
C PHE A 103 14.43 -1.56 10.62
N THR A 104 14.17 -2.44 11.58
CA THR A 104 14.03 -3.87 11.32
C THR A 104 12.71 -4.03 10.59
N VAL A 105 12.77 -4.63 9.40
CA VAL A 105 11.54 -5.03 8.71
C VAL A 105 10.80 -5.97 9.64
N VAL A 106 9.60 -5.58 10.07
CA VAL A 106 8.81 -6.35 11.03
C VAL A 106 7.97 -7.37 10.27
N LYS A 107 7.43 -7.00 9.11
CA LYS A 107 6.57 -7.85 8.29
C LYS A 107 6.84 -7.62 6.80
N VAL A 108 6.71 -8.67 6.02
CA VAL A 108 6.72 -8.63 4.54
C VAL A 108 5.56 -9.47 4.04
N TYR A 109 4.82 -8.94 3.08
CA TYR A 109 3.80 -9.67 2.34
C TYR A 109 4.15 -9.67 0.86
N HIS A 110 3.83 -10.76 0.17
CA HIS A 110 4.19 -10.99 -1.23
C HIS A 110 2.95 -11.18 -2.09
N GLY A 111 3.03 -10.75 -3.34
CA GLY A 111 2.09 -11.16 -4.38
C GLY A 111 2.16 -12.67 -4.64
N THR A 112 1.12 -13.20 -5.27
CA THR A 112 0.98 -14.62 -5.60
C THR A 112 1.27 -14.95 -7.06
N GLN A 113 1.19 -13.98 -7.97
CA GLN A 113 1.35 -14.16 -9.43
C GLN A 113 2.54 -13.34 -9.95
N PHE A 114 3.36 -13.96 -10.79
CA PHE A 114 4.46 -13.29 -11.47
C PHE A 114 3.94 -12.12 -12.32
N GLY A 115 4.51 -10.93 -12.13
CA GLY A 115 4.19 -9.75 -12.92
C GLY A 115 2.96 -8.98 -12.46
N GLU A 116 2.25 -9.40 -11.39
CA GLU A 116 0.99 -8.74 -11.00
C GLU A 116 1.16 -7.34 -10.41
N TYR A 117 2.41 -6.95 -10.13
CA TYR A 117 2.79 -5.61 -9.65
C TYR A 117 2.18 -5.27 -8.28
N PHE A 118 2.10 -6.28 -7.40
CA PHE A 118 1.63 -6.15 -6.03
C PHE A 118 2.47 -5.13 -5.24
N GLY A 119 1.82 -4.20 -4.54
CA GLY A 119 2.50 -3.12 -3.82
C GLY A 119 2.67 -1.84 -4.65
N SER A 120 2.03 -1.74 -5.81
CA SER A 120 2.08 -0.54 -6.65
C SER A 120 1.23 0.62 -6.13
N ALA A 121 0.13 0.33 -5.44
CA ALA A 121 -0.71 1.29 -4.73
C ALA A 121 -1.03 0.77 -3.32
N LEU A 122 -1.08 1.69 -2.34
CA LEU A 122 -1.31 1.38 -0.93
C LEU A 122 -2.24 2.40 -0.29
N ILE A 123 -3.19 1.93 0.53
CA ILE A 123 -3.93 2.75 1.50
C ILE A 123 -4.09 1.98 2.81
N THR A 124 -4.30 2.70 3.90
CA THR A 124 -4.35 2.14 5.26
C THR A 124 -5.59 2.58 6.06
N PRO A 125 -6.81 2.44 5.52
CA PRO A 125 -8.04 2.76 6.26
C PRO A 125 -8.31 1.75 7.39
N ASP A 126 -9.09 2.14 8.40
CA ASP A 126 -9.73 1.22 9.37
C ASP A 126 -11.13 0.87 8.82
N VAL A 127 -11.23 -0.22 8.05
CA VAL A 127 -12.48 -0.57 7.32
C VAL A 127 -13.44 -1.38 8.17
N ASN A 128 -12.95 -2.02 9.23
CA ASN A 128 -13.75 -2.82 10.15
C ASN A 128 -14.14 -2.07 11.45
N ASN A 129 -13.69 -0.82 11.61
CA ASN A 129 -13.94 0.06 12.74
C ASN A 129 -13.50 -0.54 14.08
N ASP A 130 -12.31 -1.14 14.11
CA ASP A 130 -11.71 -1.72 15.33
C ASP A 130 -10.62 -0.83 15.96
N LYS A 131 -10.37 0.34 15.37
CA LYS A 131 -9.35 1.34 15.75
C LYS A 131 -7.92 0.98 15.36
N LEU A 132 -7.71 -0.12 14.65
CA LEU A 132 -6.46 -0.42 13.97
C LEU A 132 -6.62 -0.10 12.49
N ASN A 133 -5.56 0.40 11.87
CA ASN A 133 -5.52 0.54 10.43
C ASN A 133 -5.44 -0.86 9.80
N ASP A 134 -6.16 -1.05 8.72
CA ASP A 134 -6.03 -2.18 7.81
C ASP A 134 -5.07 -1.83 6.68
N LEU A 135 -4.72 -2.80 5.83
CA LEU A 135 -3.84 -2.58 4.69
C LEU A 135 -4.51 -3.05 3.40
N ILE A 136 -4.64 -2.14 2.42
CA ILE A 136 -5.13 -2.48 1.10
C ILE A 136 -4.02 -2.27 0.08
N VAL A 137 -3.78 -3.31 -0.73
CA VAL A 137 -2.67 -3.36 -1.69
C VAL A 137 -3.19 -3.60 -3.10
N GLY A 138 -2.79 -2.74 -4.02
CA GLY A 138 -3.08 -2.88 -5.45
C GLY A 138 -2.13 -3.85 -6.16
N ALA A 139 -2.68 -4.69 -7.03
CA ALA A 139 -1.97 -5.54 -7.99
C ALA A 139 -2.61 -5.39 -9.38
N PRO A 140 -2.39 -4.25 -10.06
CA PRO A 140 -3.11 -3.86 -11.27
C PRO A 140 -2.79 -4.73 -12.49
N LEU A 141 -1.67 -5.47 -12.48
CA LEU A 141 -1.28 -6.34 -13.60
C LEU A 141 -1.64 -7.81 -13.35
N TYR A 142 -2.48 -8.08 -12.34
CA TYR A 142 -3.01 -9.42 -12.15
C TYR A 142 -3.86 -9.85 -13.35
N SER A 143 -3.62 -11.07 -13.82
CA SER A 143 -4.36 -11.73 -14.88
C SER A 143 -5.01 -13.02 -14.36
N PRO A 144 -6.34 -13.19 -14.47
CA PRO A 144 -7.00 -14.42 -14.09
C PRO A 144 -6.60 -15.55 -15.07
N PRO A 145 -6.79 -16.83 -14.70
CA PRO A 145 -6.45 -17.95 -15.58
C PRO A 145 -7.15 -17.94 -16.95
N SER A 146 -8.29 -17.26 -17.06
CA SER A 146 -8.98 -17.04 -18.33
C SER A 146 -8.27 -15.97 -19.16
N ARG A 147 -7.81 -16.32 -20.36
CA ARG A 147 -7.12 -15.41 -21.31
C ARG A 147 -7.98 -14.27 -21.88
N GLU A 148 -9.20 -14.11 -21.39
CA GLU A 148 -10.14 -13.08 -21.87
C GLU A 148 -10.01 -11.76 -21.11
N ALA A 149 -9.24 -11.74 -20.01
CA ALA A 149 -9.14 -10.58 -19.12
C ALA A 149 -7.71 -10.38 -18.58
N ASP A 150 -6.71 -10.50 -19.45
CA ASP A 150 -5.32 -10.17 -19.10
C ASP A 150 -5.24 -8.75 -18.50
N ASP A 151 -4.41 -8.56 -17.47
CA ASP A 151 -4.23 -7.30 -16.75
C ASP A 151 -5.55 -6.67 -16.25
N CYS A 152 -6.54 -7.48 -15.87
CA CYS A 152 -7.77 -6.95 -15.26
C CYS A 152 -7.50 -6.32 -13.88
N GLY A 153 -6.44 -6.75 -13.21
CA GLY A 153 -6.04 -6.26 -11.89
C GLY A 153 -6.87 -6.85 -10.74
N ARG A 154 -6.37 -6.64 -9.52
CA ARG A 154 -7.06 -6.98 -8.26
C ARG A 154 -6.53 -6.13 -7.11
N ILE A 155 -7.22 -6.19 -5.98
CA ILE A 155 -6.71 -5.67 -4.71
C ILE A 155 -6.73 -6.76 -3.64
N TYR A 156 -5.84 -6.61 -2.67
CA TYR A 156 -5.77 -7.44 -1.48
C TYR A 156 -6.13 -6.59 -0.28
N VAL A 157 -7.03 -7.09 0.56
CA VAL A 157 -7.51 -6.41 1.76
C VAL A 157 -7.06 -7.22 2.97
N TYR A 158 -6.07 -6.69 3.68
CA TYR A 158 -5.50 -7.28 4.87
C TYR A 158 -6.09 -6.60 6.10
N ILE A 159 -6.87 -7.36 6.88
CA ILE A 159 -7.47 -6.87 8.13
C ILE A 159 -6.51 -7.12 9.28
N SER A 160 -6.22 -6.07 10.06
CA SER A 160 -5.37 -6.20 11.23
C SER A 160 -6.05 -7.05 12.31
N ASN A 161 -5.25 -7.75 13.11
CA ASN A 161 -5.72 -8.48 14.29
C ASN A 161 -5.00 -8.07 15.58
N GLY A 162 -4.40 -6.88 15.62
CA GLY A 162 -3.65 -6.38 16.78
C GLY A 162 -2.21 -6.87 16.88
N ASN A 163 -1.79 -7.82 16.05
CA ASN A 163 -0.40 -8.29 16.00
C ASN A 163 0.13 -8.44 14.57
N THR A 164 -0.69 -8.93 13.65
CA THR A 164 -0.37 -9.15 12.24
C THR A 164 -1.62 -8.84 11.40
N PHE A 165 -1.62 -9.25 10.14
CA PHE A 165 -2.81 -9.28 9.31
C PHE A 165 -3.35 -10.69 9.16
N ASN A 166 -4.68 -10.80 9.06
CA ASN A 166 -5.36 -12.04 8.68
C ASN A 166 -5.05 -12.40 7.21
N GLU A 167 -5.44 -13.61 6.80
CA GLU A 167 -5.45 -13.96 5.37
C GLU A 167 -6.26 -12.92 4.58
N PRO A 168 -5.73 -12.41 3.45
CA PRO A 168 -6.34 -11.30 2.76
C PRO A 168 -7.65 -11.71 2.09
N GLN A 169 -8.65 -10.84 2.19
CA GLN A 169 -9.77 -10.86 1.26
C GLN A 169 -9.26 -10.36 -0.10
N ILE A 170 -9.51 -11.14 -1.15
CA ILE A 170 -9.12 -10.80 -2.52
C ILE A 170 -10.35 -10.25 -3.25
N ILE A 171 -10.24 -9.03 -3.77
CA ILE A 171 -11.25 -8.45 -4.65
C ILE A 171 -10.69 -8.41 -6.06
N ALA A 172 -11.27 -9.25 -6.92
CA ALA A 172 -10.94 -9.29 -8.33
C ALA A 172 -11.44 -8.01 -9.02
N GLY A 173 -10.66 -7.53 -9.99
CA GLY A 173 -11.10 -6.46 -10.88
C GLY A 173 -12.28 -6.87 -11.76
N PRO A 174 -12.82 -5.91 -12.52
CA PRO A 174 -13.81 -6.19 -13.54
C PRO A 174 -13.16 -7.13 -14.55
N ASN A 175 -13.86 -8.19 -14.97
CA ASN A 175 -13.36 -9.18 -15.95
C ASN A 175 -13.27 -8.56 -17.36
N LYS A 176 -12.49 -7.49 -17.48
CA LYS A 176 -12.26 -6.66 -18.65
C LYS A 176 -10.75 -6.57 -18.87
N PRO A 177 -10.28 -6.89 -20.08
CA PRO A 177 -8.85 -6.90 -20.37
C PRO A 177 -8.27 -5.50 -20.24
N ASN A 178 -7.05 -5.42 -19.71
CA ASN A 178 -6.28 -4.21 -19.47
C ASN A 178 -6.95 -3.19 -18.54
N ALA A 179 -8.04 -3.51 -17.82
CA ALA A 179 -8.70 -2.53 -16.94
C ALA A 179 -7.75 -1.99 -15.85
N ARG A 180 -6.78 -2.81 -15.42
CA ARG A 180 -5.79 -2.52 -14.38
C ARG A 180 -6.42 -1.99 -13.11
N PHE A 181 -7.47 -2.66 -12.67
CA PHE A 181 -8.14 -2.38 -11.41
C PHE A 181 -7.15 -2.47 -10.24
N GLY A 182 -7.20 -1.50 -9.33
CA GLY A 182 -6.22 -1.37 -8.25
C GLY A 182 -5.01 -0.52 -8.60
N SER A 183 -5.00 0.16 -9.76
CA SER A 183 -3.94 1.12 -10.13
C SER A 183 -3.92 2.35 -9.22
N ALA A 184 -5.08 2.74 -8.70
CA ALA A 184 -5.25 3.84 -7.76
C ALA A 184 -6.20 3.41 -6.65
N LEU A 185 -5.91 3.84 -5.42
CA LEU A 185 -6.68 3.53 -4.22
C LEU A 185 -6.92 4.81 -3.43
N CYS A 186 -8.12 4.97 -2.88
CA CYS A 186 -8.49 6.12 -2.07
C CYS A 186 -9.34 5.66 -0.88
N ASN A 187 -9.03 6.18 0.30
CA ASN A 187 -9.91 6.07 1.47
C ASN A 187 -10.99 7.16 1.37
N LEU A 188 -12.26 6.75 1.42
CA LEU A 188 -13.42 7.65 1.31
C LEU A 188 -14.04 8.01 2.67
N GLU A 189 -13.48 7.50 3.78
CA GLU A 189 -14.15 7.50 5.09
C GLU A 189 -15.54 6.81 5.00
N ASP A 190 -16.42 7.01 5.97
CA ASP A 190 -17.77 6.42 5.97
C ASP A 190 -18.74 7.29 5.16
N ILE A 191 -18.91 6.98 3.86
CA ILE A 191 -19.74 7.81 2.96
C ILE A 191 -21.23 7.44 3.01
N ASN A 192 -21.56 6.23 3.48
CA ASN A 192 -22.94 5.77 3.61
C ASN A 192 -23.50 5.89 5.04
N MET A 193 -22.67 6.31 6.00
CA MET A 193 -22.97 6.48 7.43
C MET A 193 -23.37 5.18 8.13
N ASP A 194 -22.79 4.04 7.74
CA ASP A 194 -23.05 2.74 8.36
C ASP A 194 -22.11 2.38 9.51
N GLY A 195 -21.12 3.23 9.76
CA GLY A 195 -20.11 3.09 10.79
C GLY A 195 -18.82 2.40 10.33
N PHE A 196 -18.66 2.09 9.05
CA PHE A 196 -17.44 1.51 8.47
C PHE A 196 -16.85 2.44 7.41
N LYS A 197 -15.52 2.46 7.28
CA LYS A 197 -14.88 3.25 6.23
C LYS A 197 -14.96 2.55 4.88
N ASP A 198 -15.19 3.35 3.86
CA ASP A 198 -15.34 2.96 2.48
C ASP A 198 -14.09 3.31 1.67
N ILE A 199 -13.97 2.70 0.49
CA ILE A 199 -12.83 2.94 -0.41
C ILE A 199 -13.27 3.15 -1.85
N ALA A 200 -12.42 3.82 -2.62
CA ALA A 200 -12.48 3.90 -4.07
C ALA A 200 -11.28 3.17 -4.69
N VAL A 201 -11.55 2.47 -5.79
CA VAL A 201 -10.55 1.72 -6.57
C VAL A 201 -10.62 2.12 -8.03
N GLY A 202 -9.50 2.56 -8.60
CA GLY A 202 -9.42 2.97 -10.00
C GLY A 202 -9.05 1.83 -10.96
N ALA A 203 -9.69 1.81 -12.12
CA ALA A 203 -9.38 1.00 -13.28
C ALA A 203 -9.18 1.92 -14.51
N PRO A 204 -8.05 2.63 -14.60
CA PRO A 204 -7.90 3.78 -15.51
C PRO A 204 -7.94 3.45 -17.00
N TYR A 205 -7.80 2.18 -17.37
CA TYR A 205 -7.72 1.74 -18.76
C TYR A 205 -8.93 0.92 -19.20
N GLU A 206 -9.94 0.81 -18.33
CA GLU A 206 -11.18 0.11 -18.64
C GLU A 206 -11.91 0.71 -19.86
N ASP A 207 -12.66 -0.14 -20.58
CA ASP A 207 -13.53 0.23 -21.70
C ASP A 207 -12.84 1.11 -22.75
N GLU A 208 -11.71 0.62 -23.27
CA GLU A 208 -10.88 1.31 -24.27
C GLU A 208 -10.27 2.62 -23.75
N ASN A 209 -9.76 2.61 -22.51
CA ASN A 209 -9.16 3.76 -21.83
C ASN A 209 -10.13 4.89 -21.46
N LYS A 210 -11.43 4.60 -21.34
CA LYS A 210 -12.38 5.53 -20.74
C LYS A 210 -12.13 5.66 -19.23
N GLY A 211 -11.66 4.57 -18.62
CA GLY A 211 -11.42 4.48 -17.19
C GLY A 211 -12.71 4.25 -16.41
N ALA A 212 -12.55 3.73 -15.20
CA ALA A 212 -13.64 3.56 -14.25
C ALA A 212 -13.14 3.73 -12.81
N VAL A 213 -14.05 4.15 -11.91
CA VAL A 213 -13.83 4.17 -10.46
C VAL A 213 -14.91 3.33 -9.77
N TYR A 214 -14.46 2.39 -8.93
CA TYR A 214 -15.32 1.48 -8.19
C TYR A 214 -15.35 1.86 -6.71
N ILE A 215 -16.54 1.98 -6.13
CA ILE A 215 -16.72 2.25 -4.70
C ILE A 215 -17.10 0.97 -3.97
N TYR A 216 -16.39 0.68 -2.87
CA TYR A 216 -16.63 -0.47 -2.01
C TYR A 216 -16.89 -0.02 -0.58
N HIS A 217 -17.97 -0.55 0.00
CA HIS A 217 -18.26 -0.27 1.41
C HIS A 217 -17.49 -1.17 2.36
N GLY A 218 -17.14 -0.60 3.51
CA GLY A 218 -16.56 -1.31 4.63
C GLY A 218 -17.56 -2.27 5.29
N LYS A 219 -17.03 -3.25 6.03
CA LYS A 219 -17.79 -4.13 6.92
C LYS A 219 -16.86 -4.67 8.00
N ARG A 220 -17.45 -5.21 9.08
CA ARG A 220 -16.73 -5.84 10.21
C ARG A 220 -15.62 -6.83 9.82
N ASN A 221 -15.74 -7.51 8.67
CA ASN A 221 -14.79 -8.50 8.21
C ASN A 221 -14.12 -8.10 6.88
N GLY A 222 -13.94 -6.80 6.63
CA GLY A 222 -13.24 -6.27 5.45
C GLY A 222 -14.13 -5.41 4.56
N LEU A 223 -14.25 -5.75 3.29
CA LEU A 223 -15.07 -4.98 2.33
C LEU A 223 -16.24 -5.82 1.82
N ILE A 224 -17.32 -5.18 1.40
CA ILE A 224 -18.39 -5.86 0.66
C ILE A 224 -17.86 -6.23 -0.72
N ASP A 225 -17.93 -7.51 -1.13
CA ASP A 225 -17.30 -7.98 -2.39
C ASP A 225 -17.87 -7.33 -3.66
N ARG A 226 -19.10 -6.84 -3.59
CA ARG A 226 -19.79 -6.16 -4.69
C ARG A 226 -19.62 -4.65 -4.52
N TYR A 227 -19.08 -4.00 -5.54
CA TYR A 227 -19.07 -2.54 -5.62
C TYR A 227 -20.50 -2.00 -5.63
N VAL A 228 -20.68 -0.80 -5.07
CA VAL A 228 -22.00 -0.13 -5.02
C VAL A 228 -22.21 0.86 -6.16
N GLN A 229 -21.13 1.39 -6.72
CA GLN A 229 -21.16 2.36 -7.80
C GLN A 229 -19.94 2.21 -8.69
N VAL A 230 -20.15 2.47 -9.99
CA VAL A 230 -19.09 2.63 -11.00
C VAL A 230 -19.33 3.96 -11.67
N GLU A 231 -18.32 4.81 -11.69
CA GLU A 231 -18.28 6.06 -12.47
C GLU A 231 -17.26 5.97 -13.60
#